data_AF-A0A1Q9THX9-F1
#
_entry.id   AF-A0A1Q9THX9-F1
#
_cell.length_a   1.000
_cell.length_b   1.000
_cell.length_c   1.000
_cell.angle_alpha   90.00
_cell.angle_beta   90.00
_cell.angle_gamma   90.00
#
_symmetry.space_group_name_H-M   'P 1'
#
loop_
_entity.id
_entity.type
_entity.pdbx_description
1 polymer ?
#
loop_
_entity_poly.entity_id
_entity_poly.type
_entity_poly.pdbx_seq_one_letter_code
_entity_poly.pdbx_strand_id
1 'polypeptide(L)'
;MNKSAGPSPTEVVISWIPHDARFRDRAVRHALSDLTGQRLFVYVNNLVTRSHDDGRPLGEYDLRTMDAVLEDLDHRPLAAVDWRRVREKLIQALG
;
A
#
# COMPACT_ATOMS: atom_id res chain seq x y z
N MET A 1 -25.62 -16.26 -10.33
CA MET A 1 -24.58 -16.31 -9.29
C MET A 1 -23.60 -15.18 -9.53
N ASN A 2 -23.75 -14.06 -8.82
CA ASN A 2 -22.75 -13.00 -8.85
C ASN A 2 -21.52 -13.53 -8.12
N LYS A 3 -20.45 -13.85 -8.85
CA LYS A 3 -19.13 -14.00 -8.23
C LYS A 3 -18.85 -12.66 -7.56
N SER A 4 -18.82 -12.63 -6.23
CA SER A 4 -18.26 -11.49 -5.51
C SER A 4 -16.83 -11.35 -6.02
N ALA A 5 -16.60 -10.41 -6.93
CA ALA A 5 -15.25 -10.00 -7.27
C ALA A 5 -14.61 -9.61 -5.93
N GLY A 6 -13.47 -10.22 -5.59
CA GLY A 6 -12.75 -9.91 -4.35
C GLY A 6 -12.46 -8.41 -4.21
N PRO A 7 -11.89 -7.98 -3.07
CA PRO A 7 -11.60 -6.56 -2.84
C PRO A 7 -10.85 -5.96 -4.03
N SER A 8 -11.19 -4.73 -4.42
CA SER A 8 -10.45 -4.01 -5.45
C SER A 8 -9.00 -3.77 -4.99
N PRO A 9 -8.04 -3.54 -5.92
CA PRO A 9 -6.66 -3.24 -5.54
C PRO A 9 -6.57 -2.08 -4.54
N THR A 10 -7.41 -1.06 -4.72
CA THR A 10 -7.50 0.08 -3.80
C THR A 10 -7.96 -0.34 -2.40
N GLU A 11 -8.95 -1.24 -2.30
CA GLU A 11 -9.43 -1.74 -1.00
C GLU A 11 -8.38 -2.59 -0.30
N VAL A 12 -7.64 -3.44 -1.02
CA VAL A 12 -6.52 -4.21 -0.46
C VAL A 12 -5.50 -3.27 0.19
N VAL A 13 -5.06 -2.24 -0.53
CA VAL A 13 -4.06 -1.28 0.00
C VAL A 13 -4.62 -0.47 1.18
N ILE A 14 -5.89 -0.06 1.13
CA ILE A 14 -6.56 0.64 2.25
C ILE A 14 -6.70 -0.25 3.49
N SER A 15 -6.93 -1.55 3.31
CA SER A 15 -7.05 -2.52 4.41
C SER A 15 -5.70 -2.91 5.00
N TRP A 16 -4.60 -2.70 4.28
CA TRP A 16 -3.25 -3.02 4.73
C TRP A 16 -2.52 -1.83 5.35
N ILE A 17 -2.12 -0.84 4.56
CA ILE A 17 -1.10 0.16 4.94
C ILE A 17 -1.48 0.98 6.20
N PRO A 18 -2.72 1.47 6.34
CA PRO A 18 -3.11 2.20 7.55
C PRO A 18 -3.02 1.36 8.84
N HIS A 19 -3.05 0.03 8.72
CA HIS A 19 -3.08 -0.90 9.85
C HIS A 19 -1.72 -1.56 10.12
N ASP A 20 -0.75 -1.44 9.21
CA ASP A 20 0.59 -1.98 9.39
C ASP A 20 1.53 -0.94 10.00
N ALA A 21 1.70 -0.99 11.33
CA ALA A 21 2.51 -0.04 12.09
C ALA A 21 3.96 0.10 11.59
N ARG A 22 4.51 -0.92 10.92
CA ARG A 22 5.87 -0.90 10.37
C ARG A 22 6.02 0.09 9.22
N PHE A 23 4.99 0.16 8.36
CA PHE A 23 5.02 0.97 7.13
C PHE A 23 4.18 2.23 7.23
N ARG A 24 3.23 2.29 8.18
CA ARG A 24 2.26 3.38 8.35
C ARG A 24 2.94 4.74 8.41
N ASP A 25 3.91 4.94 9.28
CA ASP A 25 4.52 6.26 9.49
C ASP A 25 5.19 6.79 8.22
N ARG A 26 5.90 5.92 7.50
CA ARG A 26 6.54 6.27 6.23
C ARG A 26 5.53 6.53 5.13
N ALA A 27 4.52 5.68 5.01
CA ALA A 27 3.42 5.88 4.09
C ALA A 27 2.73 7.23 4.33
N VAL A 28 2.49 7.59 5.60
CA VAL A 28 1.90 8.87 6.00
C VAL A 28 2.79 10.03 5.56
N ARG A 29 4.12 9.95 5.75
CA ARG A 29 5.04 11.00 5.29
C ARG A 29 4.94 11.20 3.78
N HIS A 30 4.90 10.13 2.99
CA HIS A 30 4.75 10.21 1.53
C HIS A 30 3.37 10.76 1.12
N ALA A 31 2.31 10.34 1.81
CA ALA A 31 0.94 10.82 1.60
C ALA A 31 0.77 12.32 1.91
N LEU A 32 1.40 12.82 2.98
CA LEU A 32 1.36 14.25 3.33
C LEU A 32 2.20 15.10 2.37
N SER A 33 3.28 14.54 1.82
CA SER A 33 4.21 15.28 0.97
C SER A 33 3.73 15.50 -0.46
N ASP A 34 2.64 14.86 -0.88
CA ASP A 34 2.10 14.92 -2.23
C ASP A 34 0.59 14.70 -2.25
N LEU A 35 -0.16 15.69 -2.73
CA LEU A 35 -1.62 15.66 -2.80
C LEU A 35 -2.16 14.66 -3.83
N THR A 36 -1.37 14.32 -4.85
CA THR A 36 -1.78 13.42 -5.93
C THR A 36 -1.72 11.94 -5.53
N GLY A 37 -0.96 11.61 -4.49
CA GLY A 37 -0.69 10.23 -4.08
C GLY A 37 0.44 9.56 -4.88
N GLN A 38 1.08 10.25 -5.82
CA GLN A 38 2.17 9.71 -6.62
C GLN A 38 3.38 9.30 -5.78
N ARG A 39 3.76 10.09 -4.76
CA ARG A 39 4.83 9.69 -3.82
C ARG A 39 4.47 8.45 -3.02
N LEU A 40 3.21 8.33 -2.61
CA LEU A 40 2.72 7.14 -1.92
C LEU A 40 2.77 5.91 -2.84
N PHE A 41 2.35 6.03 -4.09
CA PHE A 41 2.51 4.99 -5.09
C PHE A 41 3.97 4.53 -5.22
N VAL A 42 4.91 5.46 -5.40
CA VAL A 42 6.33 5.12 -5.57
C VAL A 42 6.87 4.39 -4.34
N TYR A 43 6.52 4.84 -3.14
CA TYR A 43 6.90 4.20 -1.89
C TYR A 43 6.38 2.76 -1.81
N VAL A 44 5.08 2.55 -2.01
CA VAL A 44 4.46 1.22 -1.92
C VAL A 44 4.94 0.31 -3.03
N ASN A 45 5.14 0.84 -4.23
CA ASN A 45 5.74 0.09 -5.32
C ASN A 45 7.15 -0.39 -4.97
N ASN A 46 7.97 0.43 -4.33
CA ASN A 46 9.31 0.01 -3.89
C ASN A 46 9.25 -1.05 -2.77
N LEU A 47 8.32 -0.92 -1.83
CA LEU A 47 8.10 -1.94 -0.80
C LEU A 47 7.79 -3.30 -1.43
N VAL A 48 6.79 -3.31 -2.31
CA VAL A 48 6.22 -4.54 -2.87
C VAL A 48 7.11 -5.16 -3.95
N THR A 49 7.62 -4.35 -4.88
CA THR A 49 8.32 -4.86 -6.07
C THR A 49 9.84 -4.90 -5.92
N ARG A 50 10.41 -4.08 -5.03
CA ARG A 50 11.85 -4.01 -4.82
C ARG A 50 12.26 -4.54 -3.45
N SER A 51 11.31 -4.87 -2.58
CA SER A 51 11.61 -5.27 -1.21
C SER A 51 12.44 -4.22 -0.47
N HIS A 52 12.13 -2.94 -0.70
CA HIS A 52 12.83 -1.80 -0.11
C HIS A 52 11.87 -0.83 0.57
N ASP A 53 12.18 -0.52 1.82
CA ASP A 53 11.52 0.49 2.63
C ASP A 53 12.40 1.75 2.70
N ASP A 54 12.13 2.73 1.83
CA ASP A 54 12.89 3.99 1.68
C ASP A 54 14.42 3.77 1.64
N GLY A 55 14.86 2.84 0.79
CA GLY A 55 16.27 2.54 0.60
C GLY A 55 16.87 1.56 1.61
N ARG A 56 16.07 1.04 2.54
CA ARG A 56 16.46 -0.08 3.42
C ARG A 56 15.89 -1.39 2.88
N PRO A 57 16.67 -2.47 2.80
CA PRO A 57 16.13 -3.77 2.44
C PRO A 57 15.14 -4.26 3.51
N LEU A 58 14.08 -4.94 3.09
CA LEU A 58 13.11 -5.56 3.98
C LEU A 58 13.70 -6.80 4.66
N GLY A 59 13.32 -7.02 5.92
CA GLY A 59 13.61 -8.26 6.63
C GLY A 59 12.66 -9.40 6.20
N GLU A 60 12.96 -10.62 6.60
CA GLU A 60 12.19 -11.82 6.24
C GLU A 60 10.69 -11.72 6.61
N TYR A 61 10.38 -11.14 7.77
CA TYR A 61 9.01 -10.95 8.22
C TYR A 61 8.25 -9.91 7.38
N ASP A 62 8.94 -8.89 6.91
CA ASP A 62 8.37 -7.85 6.05
C ASP A 62 8.15 -8.37 4.63
N LEU A 63 9.08 -9.19 4.12
CA LEU A 63 8.93 -9.89 2.85
C LEU A 63 7.67 -10.75 2.82
N ARG A 64 7.43 -11.56 3.86
CA ARG A 64 6.19 -12.35 3.98
C ARG A 64 4.92 -11.48 3.96
N THR A 65 5.01 -10.26 4.48
CA THR A 65 3.89 -9.32 4.42
C THR A 65 3.69 -8.81 3.00
N MET A 66 4.76 -8.50 2.27
CA MET A 66 4.67 -8.09 0.86
C MET A 66 4.08 -9.20 0.00
N ASP A 67 4.45 -10.46 0.24
CA ASP A 67 3.91 -11.62 -0.46
C ASP A 67 2.40 -11.77 -0.22
N ALA A 68 1.94 -11.63 1.02
CA ALA A 68 0.51 -11.67 1.35
C ALA A 68 -0.27 -10.53 0.67
N VAL A 69 0.30 -9.32 0.64
CA VAL A 69 -0.32 -8.17 -0.06
C VAL A 69 -0.39 -8.43 -1.57
N LEU A 70 0.64 -9.03 -2.17
CA LEU A 70 0.65 -9.39 -3.59
C LEU A 70 -0.40 -10.45 -3.92
N GLU A 71 -0.59 -11.42 -3.04
CA GLU A 71 -1.63 -12.43 -3.15
C GLU A 71 -3.03 -11.80 -3.09
N ASP A 72 -3.28 -10.91 -2.13
CA ASP A 72 -4.56 -10.19 -2.00
C ASP A 72 -4.85 -9.27 -3.19
N LEU A 73 -3.80 -8.68 -3.78
CA LEU A 73 -3.91 -7.92 -5.02
C LEU A 73 -4.31 -8.80 -6.21
N ASP A 74 -4.23 -10.13 -6.10
CA ASP A 74 -4.58 -11.10 -7.13
C ASP A 74 -3.91 -10.77 -8.48
N HIS A 75 -2.60 -10.52 -8.43
CA HIS A 75 -1.76 -10.13 -9.57
C HIS A 75 -2.18 -8.83 -10.28
N ARG A 76 -3.13 -8.06 -9.73
CA ARG A 76 -3.53 -6.77 -10.31
C ARG A 76 -2.44 -5.74 -10.06
N PRO A 77 -2.10 -4.92 -11.06
CA PRO A 77 -1.00 -3.97 -10.94
C PRO A 77 -1.34 -2.86 -9.94
N LEU A 78 -0.34 -2.42 -9.17
CA LEU A 78 -0.44 -1.24 -8.30
C LEU A 78 -0.81 0.03 -9.06
N ALA A 79 -0.61 0.08 -10.38
CA ALA A 79 -1.08 1.17 -11.24
C ALA A 79 -2.62 1.28 -11.31
N ALA A 80 -3.35 0.22 -10.96
CA ALA A 80 -4.82 0.22 -10.90
C ALA A 80 -5.38 0.72 -9.55
N VAL A 81 -4.51 1.01 -8.58
CA VAL A 81 -4.89 1.56 -7.27
C VAL A 81 -5.20 3.05 -7.41
N ASP A 82 -6.29 3.49 -6.80
CA ASP A 82 -6.59 4.92 -6.62
C ASP A 82 -5.78 5.47 -5.44
N TRP A 83 -4.57 5.93 -5.75
CA TRP A 83 -3.62 6.44 -4.75
C TRP A 83 -4.08 7.71 -4.04
N ARG A 84 -4.94 8.50 -4.68
CA ARG A 84 -5.56 9.65 -4.03
C ARG A 84 -6.50 9.19 -2.92
N ARG A 85 -7.32 8.17 -3.19
CA ARG A 85 -8.22 7.58 -2.19
C ARG A 85 -7.45 6.89 -1.06
N VAL A 86 -6.37 6.14 -1.37
CA VAL A 86 -5.50 5.54 -0.34
C VAL A 86 -4.91 6.63 0.56
N ARG A 87 -4.37 7.70 -0.03
CA ARG A 87 -3.84 8.86 0.70
C ARG A 87 -4.87 9.46 1.65
N GLU A 88 -6.08 9.73 1.16
CA GLU A 88 -7.16 10.32 1.97
C GLU A 88 -7.49 9.43 3.17
N LYS A 89 -7.58 8.11 2.98
CA LYS A 89 -7.82 7.16 4.07
C LYS A 89 -6.69 7.08 5.07
N LEU A 90 -5.45 7.09 4.59
CA LEU A 90 -4.28 7.04 5.44
C LEU A 90 -4.17 8.28 6.33
N ILE A 91 -4.51 9.46 5.81
CA ILE A 91 -4.55 10.71 6.55
C ILE A 91 -5.74 10.75 7.51
N GLN A 92 -6.93 10.27 7.08
CA GLN A 92 -8.10 10.16 7.97
C GLN A 92 -7.81 9.30 9.20
N ALA A 93 -7.00 8.24 9.05
CA ALA A 93 -6.61 7.38 10.17
C ALA A 93 -5.66 8.03 11.19
N LEU A 94 -5.20 9.27 10.97
CA LEU A 94 -4.35 10.02 11.91
C LEU A 94 -5.14 10.76 13.00
N GLY A 95 -6.44 11.00 12.78
CA GLY A 95 -7.35 11.68 13.72
C GLY A 95 -8.43 10.74 14.24
#